data_AF-A0A1F8Q4M7-F1
#
_entry.id   AF-A0A1F8Q4M7-F1
#
_cell.length_a   1.000
_cell.length_b   1.000
_cell.length_c   1.000
_cell.angle_alpha   90.00
_cell.angle_beta   90.00
_cell.angle_gamma   90.00
#
_symmetry.space_group_name_H-M   'P 1'
#
loop_
_entity.id
_entity.type
_entity.pdbx_description
1 polymer ?
#
loop_
_entity_poly.entity_id
_entity_poly.type
_entity_poly.pdbx_seq_one_letter_code
_entity_poly.pdbx_strand_id
1 'polypeptide(L)'
;MKRARITEELAYGTALDRLTGVVRPAEGTPEPAPTPRPVAMPKSATIKLSVFLNREEDAYLEALASTAKFTGGKKLSKTKLIEAMVRAFRKTNVDVRGVKDLQELIDRMSTQIRQ
;
A
#
# COMPACT_ATOMS: atom_id res chain seq x y z
N MET A 1 -43.64 -60.78 -1.67
CA MET A 1 -43.51 -59.36 -2.05
C MET A 1 -44.84 -58.67 -1.80
N LYS A 2 -44.95 -57.78 -0.79
CA LYS A 2 -46.19 -57.05 -0.46
C LYS A 2 -46.10 -55.63 -1.03
N ARG A 3 -47.08 -55.25 -1.85
CA ARG A 3 -47.19 -53.97 -2.57
C ARG A 3 -47.70 -52.88 -1.63
N ALA A 4 -47.01 -51.74 -1.56
CA ALA A 4 -47.51 -50.55 -0.86
C ALA A 4 -48.58 -49.85 -1.71
N ARG A 5 -49.73 -49.50 -1.10
CA ARG A 5 -50.75 -48.64 -1.70
C ARG A 5 -50.35 -47.19 -1.44
N ILE A 6 -50.06 -46.44 -2.51
CA ILE A 6 -49.84 -45.00 -2.45
C ILE A 6 -51.22 -44.34 -2.61
N THR A 7 -51.64 -43.55 -1.61
CA THR A 7 -52.91 -42.81 -1.62
C THR A 7 -52.78 -41.50 -2.42
N GLU A 8 -53.82 -41.13 -3.15
CA GLU A 8 -53.86 -40.01 -4.11
C GLU A 8 -53.61 -38.62 -3.50
N GLU A 9 -53.71 -38.42 -2.18
CA GLU A 9 -53.47 -37.12 -1.55
C GLU A 9 -52.00 -36.65 -1.60
N LEU A 10 -51.04 -37.58 -1.70
CA LEU A 10 -49.62 -37.25 -1.84
C LEU A 10 -49.24 -36.72 -3.24
N ALA A 11 -50.07 -36.98 -4.25
CA ALA A 11 -49.78 -36.58 -5.64
C ALA A 11 -50.36 -35.20 -6.01
N TYR A 12 -51.46 -34.78 -5.39
CA TYR A 12 -52.16 -33.55 -5.76
C TYR A 12 -51.90 -32.34 -4.85
N GLY A 13 -51.40 -32.53 -3.62
CA GLY A 13 -51.18 -31.41 -2.68
C GLY A 13 -50.09 -30.41 -3.12
N THR A 14 -49.08 -30.86 -3.86
CA THR A 14 -47.93 -30.02 -4.27
C THR A 14 -48.07 -29.37 -5.65
N ALA A 15 -49.14 -29.67 -6.40
CA ALA A 15 -49.33 -29.13 -7.74
C ALA A 15 -50.00 -27.75 -7.72
N LEU A 16 -50.95 -27.53 -6.81
CA LEU A 16 -51.72 -26.28 -6.74
C LEU A 16 -50.87 -25.10 -6.24
N ASP A 17 -50.01 -25.34 -5.24
CA ASP A 17 -49.17 -24.32 -4.61
C ASP A 17 -48.10 -23.74 -5.56
N ARG A 18 -47.60 -24.57 -6.49
CA ARG A 18 -46.65 -24.17 -7.54
C ARG A 18 -47.28 -23.31 -8.63
N LEU A 19 -48.59 -23.40 -8.84
CA LEU A 19 -49.33 -22.66 -9.88
C LEU A 19 -49.77 -21.26 -9.42
N THR A 20 -49.93 -21.02 -8.11
CA THR A 20 -50.52 -19.77 -7.61
C THR A 20 -49.51 -18.74 -7.10
N GLY A 21 -48.20 -19.03 -7.06
CA GLY A 21 -47.15 -18.02 -6.88
C GLY A 21 -47.31 -17.10 -5.65
N VAL A 22 -47.86 -17.59 -4.53
CA VAL A 22 -48.04 -16.78 -3.32
C VAL A 22 -46.82 -16.97 -2.40
N VAL A 23 -45.88 -16.02 -2.47
CA VAL A 23 -44.78 -15.91 -1.51
C VAL A 23 -45.34 -15.39 -0.18
N ARG A 24 -45.30 -16.22 0.88
CA ARG A 24 -45.46 -15.74 2.27
C ARG A 24 -44.08 -15.40 2.84
N PRO A 25 -43.89 -14.23 3.48
CA PRO A 25 -42.60 -13.83 4.01
C PRO A 25 -42.33 -14.58 5.32
N ALA A 26 -41.21 -15.31 5.38
CA ALA A 26 -40.70 -15.89 6.61
C ALA A 26 -39.64 -14.97 7.21
N GLU A 27 -39.93 -14.53 8.42
CA GLU A 27 -39.08 -13.72 9.30
C GLU A 27 -37.87 -14.50 9.80
N GLY A 28 -36.75 -13.78 10.02
CA GLY A 28 -35.78 -14.12 11.06
C GLY A 28 -34.52 -14.89 10.66
N THR A 29 -33.59 -14.25 9.95
CA THR A 29 -32.18 -14.65 9.92
C THR A 29 -31.35 -13.51 10.53
N PRO A 30 -30.55 -13.71 11.59
CA PRO A 30 -29.66 -12.65 12.07
C PRO A 30 -28.55 -12.42 11.03
N GLU A 31 -28.53 -11.19 10.51
CA GLU A 31 -27.52 -10.67 9.60
C GLU A 31 -26.13 -10.68 10.28
N PRO A 32 -25.08 -11.25 9.67
CA PRO A 32 -23.75 -11.21 10.26
C PRO A 32 -23.27 -9.76 10.31
N ALA A 33 -22.90 -9.30 11.51
CA ALA A 33 -22.40 -7.96 11.76
C ALA A 33 -21.31 -7.56 10.74
N PRO A 34 -21.31 -6.31 10.25
CA PRO A 34 -20.30 -5.86 9.29
C PRO A 34 -18.92 -5.95 9.94
N THR A 35 -18.08 -6.84 9.42
CA THR A 35 -16.65 -6.86 9.75
C THR A 35 -16.06 -5.47 9.53
N PRO A 36 -15.34 -4.88 10.50
CA PRO A 36 -14.67 -3.60 10.29
C PRO A 36 -13.73 -3.76 9.09
N ARG A 37 -14.01 -3.03 8.01
CA ARG A 37 -13.12 -2.98 6.85
C ARG A 37 -11.77 -2.50 7.36
N PRO A 38 -10.64 -3.15 7.00
CA PRO A 38 -9.33 -2.64 7.36
C PRO A 38 -9.24 -1.21 6.83
N VAL A 39 -9.11 -0.25 7.74
CA VAL A 39 -8.86 1.16 7.43
C VAL A 39 -7.65 1.17 6.51
N ALA A 40 -7.88 1.49 5.24
CA ALA A 40 -6.79 1.62 4.27
C ALA A 40 -5.88 2.72 4.80
N MET A 41 -4.70 2.34 5.30
CA MET A 41 -3.68 3.30 5.69
C MET A 41 -3.51 4.25 4.49
N PRO A 42 -3.51 5.58 4.71
CA PRO A 42 -3.39 6.52 3.61
C PRO A 42 -2.12 6.16 2.84
N LYS A 43 -2.28 5.81 1.57
CA LYS A 43 -1.15 5.63 0.65
C LYS A 43 -0.38 6.92 0.71
N SER A 44 0.84 6.89 1.26
CA SER A 44 1.70 8.06 1.32
C SER A 44 1.77 8.66 -0.08
N ALA A 45 1.31 9.91 -0.23
CA ALA A 45 1.30 10.56 -1.53
C ALA A 45 2.75 10.71 -2.00
N THR A 46 3.14 9.93 -3.01
CA THR A 46 4.47 10.04 -3.61
C THR A 46 4.48 11.21 -4.58
N ILE A 47 5.35 12.19 -4.32
CA ILE A 47 5.56 13.35 -5.19
C ILE A 47 6.77 13.07 -6.09
N LYS A 48 6.64 13.35 -7.40
CA LYS A 48 7.79 13.32 -8.32
C LYS A 48 8.56 14.63 -8.19
N LEU A 49 9.86 14.52 -7.92
CA LEU A 49 10.78 15.64 -7.84
C LEU A 49 11.78 15.57 -8.99
N SER A 50 11.87 16.63 -9.79
CA SER A 50 12.94 16.81 -10.78
C SER A 50 14.03 17.67 -10.16
N VAL A 51 15.28 17.20 -10.22
CA VAL A 51 16.47 17.93 -9.75
C VAL A 51 17.45 18.10 -10.90
N PHE A 52 18.17 19.21 -10.89
CA PHE A 52 19.27 19.46 -11.81
C PHE A 52 20.57 19.10 -11.11
N LEU A 53 21.33 18.20 -11.71
CA LEU A 53 22.66 17.81 -11.26
C LEU A 53 23.64 18.06 -12.40
N ASN A 54 24.83 18.48 -12.05
CA ASN A 54 25.93 18.51 -13.01
C ASN A 54 26.43 17.08 -13.31
N ARG A 55 27.30 16.95 -14.30
CA ARG A 55 27.82 15.63 -14.72
C ARG A 55 28.60 14.92 -13.61
N GLU A 56 29.30 15.67 -12.77
CA GLU A 56 30.12 15.12 -11.68
C GLU A 56 29.25 14.56 -10.55
N GLU A 57 28.18 15.28 -10.19
CA GLU A 57 27.18 14.86 -9.20
C GLU A 57 26.39 13.63 -9.68
N ASP A 58 26.01 13.59 -10.96
CA ASP A 58 25.33 12.42 -11.53
C ASP A 58 26.26 11.20 -11.55
N ALA A 59 27.53 11.39 -11.94
CA ALA A 59 28.54 10.35 -11.92
C ALA A 59 28.83 9.83 -10.50
N TYR A 60 28.83 10.72 -9.51
CA TYR A 60 28.95 10.33 -8.10
C TYR A 60 27.79 9.41 -7.67
N LEU A 61 26.55 9.73 -8.04
CA LEU A 61 25.40 8.88 -7.73
C LEU A 61 25.47 7.52 -8.46
N GLU A 62 25.90 7.48 -9.72
CA GLU A 62 26.12 6.23 -10.45
C GLU A 62 27.21 5.35 -9.82
N ALA A 63 28.31 5.96 -9.40
CA ALA A 63 29.41 5.26 -8.75
C ALA A 63 28.94 4.62 -7.43
N LEU A 64 28.22 5.37 -6.58
CA LEU A 64 27.63 4.83 -5.35
C LEU A 64 26.66 3.68 -5.62
N ALA A 65 25.76 3.85 -6.59
CA ALA A 65 24.80 2.82 -6.97
C ALA A 65 25.49 1.54 -7.47
N SER A 66 26.58 1.70 -8.22
CA SER A 66 27.38 0.61 -8.75
C SER A 66 28.16 -0.11 -7.66
N THR A 67 28.86 0.63 -6.78
CA THR A 67 29.63 0.05 -5.67
C THR A 67 28.75 -0.83 -4.80
N ALA A 68 27.52 -0.41 -4.48
CA ALA A 68 26.59 -1.22 -3.69
C ALA A 68 26.26 -2.58 -4.32
N LYS A 69 26.26 -2.68 -5.66
CA LYS A 69 26.06 -3.94 -6.38
C LYS A 69 27.34 -4.79 -6.39
N PHE A 70 28.50 -4.17 -6.61
CA PHE A 70 29.77 -4.87 -6.72
C PHE A 70 30.27 -5.43 -5.40
N THR A 71 29.88 -4.84 -4.26
CA THR A 71 30.20 -5.35 -2.92
C THR A 71 29.27 -6.47 -2.45
N GLY A 72 28.50 -7.08 -3.37
CA GLY A 72 27.56 -8.18 -3.06
C GLY A 72 26.20 -7.71 -2.54
N GLY A 73 25.96 -6.40 -2.48
CA GLY A 73 24.69 -5.82 -2.09
C GLY A 73 23.68 -5.73 -3.24
N LYS A 74 22.54 -5.08 -2.95
CA LYS A 74 21.46 -4.88 -3.91
C LYS A 74 21.76 -3.68 -4.81
N LYS A 75 21.47 -3.80 -6.10
CA LYS A 75 21.48 -2.65 -7.03
C LYS A 75 20.53 -1.56 -6.50
N LEU A 76 21.08 -0.39 -6.19
CA LEU A 76 20.31 0.80 -5.81
C LEU A 76 20.05 1.65 -7.06
N SER A 77 18.86 2.23 -7.16
CA SER A 77 18.61 3.26 -8.18
C SER A 77 19.00 4.63 -7.62
N LYS A 78 19.33 5.57 -8.51
CA LYS A 78 19.56 6.99 -8.17
C LYS A 78 18.42 7.55 -7.30
N THR A 79 17.17 7.29 -7.69
CA THR A 79 15.99 7.70 -6.92
C THR A 79 16.00 7.17 -5.49
N LYS A 80 16.34 5.88 -5.29
CA LYS A 80 16.41 5.30 -3.94
C LYS A 80 17.55 5.87 -3.11
N LEU A 81 18.69 6.19 -3.72
CA LEU A 81 19.79 6.86 -3.03
C LEU A 81 19.35 8.25 -2.54
N ILE A 82 18.73 9.05 -3.41
CA ILE A 82 18.23 10.38 -3.06
C ILE A 82 17.16 10.27 -1.95
N GLU A 83 16.22 9.35 -2.06
CA GLU A 83 15.23 9.10 -1.00
C GLU A 83 15.89 8.71 0.33
N ALA A 84 16.91 7.86 0.31
CA ALA A 84 17.64 7.45 1.49
C ALA A 84 18.41 8.62 2.13
N MET A 85 19.05 9.46 1.31
CA MET A 85 19.72 10.68 1.76
C MET A 85 18.71 11.62 2.45
N VAL A 86 17.57 11.89 1.82
CA VAL A 86 16.52 12.74 2.42
C VAL A 86 16.01 12.15 3.74
N ARG A 87 15.80 10.83 3.80
CA ARG A 87 15.39 10.15 5.05
C ARG A 87 16.45 10.24 6.15
N ALA A 88 17.73 10.19 5.79
CA ALA A 88 18.83 10.37 6.73
C ALA A 88 18.87 11.82 7.24
N PHE A 89 18.80 12.80 6.34
CA PHE A 89 18.76 14.23 6.71
C PHE A 89 17.55 14.62 7.54
N ARG A 90 16.38 13.97 7.36
CA ARG A 90 15.22 14.20 8.23
C ARG A 90 15.47 13.85 9.71
N LYS A 91 16.50 13.06 9.99
CA LYS A 91 16.90 12.70 11.36
C LYS A 91 17.96 13.64 11.92
N THR A 92 18.55 14.51 11.09
CA THR A 92 19.55 15.49 11.53
C THR A 92 18.88 16.83 11.81
N ASN A 93 19.39 17.57 12.80
CA ASN A 93 18.90 18.89 13.17
C ASN A 93 19.71 19.98 12.46
N VAL A 94 19.72 19.98 11.13
CA VAL A 94 20.41 21.02 10.35
C VAL A 94 19.60 22.31 10.41
N ASP A 95 20.18 23.37 10.97
CA ASP A 95 19.56 24.69 10.97
C ASP A 95 19.86 25.44 9.67
N VAL A 96 18.80 25.68 8.89
CA VAL A 96 18.84 26.43 7.63
C VAL A 96 18.45 27.90 7.79
N ARG A 97 18.14 28.35 9.01
CA ARG A 97 17.76 29.74 9.26
C ARG A 97 18.96 30.65 9.03
N GLY A 98 18.72 31.73 8.28
CA GLY A 98 19.70 32.79 8.05
C GLY A 98 20.90 32.40 7.17
N VAL A 99 20.83 31.26 6.46
CA VAL A 99 21.86 30.86 5.48
C VAL A 99 21.94 31.91 4.37
N LYS A 100 23.14 32.43 4.11
CA LYS A 100 23.38 33.48 3.13
C LYS A 100 23.80 32.93 1.77
N ASP A 101 24.54 31.83 1.77
CA ASP A 101 25.06 31.20 0.56
C ASP A 101 25.09 29.67 0.67
N LEU A 102 25.36 29.03 -0.48
CA LEU A 102 25.38 27.57 -0.59
C LEU A 102 26.55 26.95 0.20
N GLN A 103 27.68 27.64 0.28
CA GLN A 103 28.86 27.10 0.97
C GLN A 103 28.62 27.02 2.48
N GLU A 104 28.01 28.04 3.05
CA GLU A 104 27.56 28.07 4.44
C GLU A 104 26.62 26.89 4.74
N LEU A 105 25.68 26.59 3.84
CA LEU A 105 24.80 25.44 3.99
C LEU A 105 25.58 24.12 3.98
N ILE A 106 26.51 23.96 3.03
CA ILE A 106 27.33 22.75 2.91
C ILE A 106 28.17 22.55 4.18
N ASP A 107 28.75 23.60 4.74
CA ASP A 107 29.57 23.53 5.94
C ASP A 107 28.72 23.13 7.17
N ARG A 108 27.53 23.73 7.32
CA ARG A 108 26.57 23.36 8.37
C ARG A 108 26.13 21.90 8.24
N MET A 109 25.81 21.45 7.03
CA MET A 109 25.43 20.06 6.76
C MET A 109 26.57 19.08 7.05
N SER A 110 27.78 19.40 6.61
CA SER A 110 28.97 18.56 6.78
C SER A 110 29.34 18.39 8.25
N THR A 111 29.17 19.43 9.05
CA THR A 111 29.37 19.37 10.51
C THR A 111 28.42 18.38 11.17
N GLN A 112 27.16 18.31 10.71
CA GLN A 112 26.14 17.43 11.27
C GLN A 112 26.30 15.96 10.86
N ILE A 113 26.89 15.68 9.70
CA ILE A 113 27.08 14.30 9.19
C ILE A 113 28.30 13.62 9.84
N ARG A 114 29.28 14.41 10.32
CA ARG A 114 30.51 13.89 10.92
C ARG A 114 30.39 13.55 12.42
N GLN A 115 29.30 13.95 13.07
CA GLN A 115 29.00 13.62 14.47
C GLN A 115 28.30 12.27 14.59
#